data_AF-A0A2N3DMT6-F1
#
_entry.id   AF-A0A2N3DMT6-F1
#
_cell.length_a   1.000
_cell.length_b   1.000
_cell.length_c   1.000
_cell.angle_alpha   90.00
_cell.angle_beta   90.00
_cell.angle_gamma   90.00
#
_symmetry.space_group_name_H-M   'P 1'
#
loop_
_entity.id
_entity.type
_entity.pdbx_description
1 polymer ?
#
loop_
_entity_poly.entity_id
_entity_poly.type
_entity_poly.pdbx_seq_one_letter_code
_entity_poly.pdbx_strand_id
1 'polypeptide(L)'
;HAEPGATSRQMVRSGLGGTGTGTYLGKGAVARGAQATDSEQDVKAMLLDRSATANAKPELEIFADDVKCAHGCAIGELDAQALFYLQSRGMPPAEAKKILLQAFVAGVFDGAEDAARLQELALAKLGELV
;
A
#
# COMPACT_ATOMS: atom_id res chain seq x y z
N HIS A 1 -4.97 -3.99 19.72
CA HIS A 1 -3.94 -4.19 20.76
C HIS A 1 -4.63 -4.19 22.11
N ALA A 2 -4.69 -5.36 22.75
CA ALA A 2 -5.39 -5.56 24.03
C ALA A 2 -4.44 -5.54 25.23
N GLU A 3 -3.18 -5.95 25.04
CA GLU A 3 -2.17 -6.11 26.09
C GLU A 3 -0.97 -5.18 25.84
N PRO A 4 -0.14 -4.88 26.86
CA PRO A 4 1.07 -4.10 26.72
C PRO A 4 2.11 -4.71 25.76
N GLY A 5 2.97 -3.87 25.19
CA GLY A 5 4.14 -4.29 24.40
C GLY A 5 3.79 -4.92 23.05
N ALA A 6 2.55 -4.79 22.58
CA ALA A 6 2.12 -5.38 21.32
C ALA A 6 2.69 -4.62 20.11
N THR A 7 3.13 -5.36 19.09
CA THR A 7 3.64 -4.79 17.84
C THR A 7 2.74 -5.15 16.66
N SER A 8 2.51 -4.21 15.73
CA SER A 8 1.89 -4.53 14.42
C SER A 8 2.41 -3.65 13.30
N ARG A 9 2.46 -4.21 12.09
CA ARG A 9 2.78 -3.50 10.84
C ARG A 9 1.77 -3.92 9.79
N GLN A 10 1.10 -2.97 9.16
CA GLN A 10 0.15 -3.23 8.10
C GLN A 10 0.56 -2.43 6.88
N MET A 11 0.92 -3.12 5.79
CA MET A 11 1.17 -2.50 4.50
C MET A 11 0.06 -2.89 3.53
N VAL A 12 -0.61 -1.89 2.96
CA VAL A 12 -1.70 -2.10 2.00
C VAL A 12 -1.38 -1.32 0.72
N ARG A 13 -1.45 -2.03 -0.41
CA ARG A 13 -1.27 -1.46 -1.75
C ARG A 13 -2.46 -1.86 -2.62
N SER A 14 -3.08 -0.87 -3.27
CA SER A 14 -4.18 -1.09 -4.19
C SER A 14 -3.83 -0.51 -5.56
N GLY A 15 -4.01 -1.28 -6.64
CA GLY A 15 -3.94 -0.80 -8.02
C GLY A 15 -5.32 -0.81 -8.65
N LEU A 16 -5.75 0.31 -9.26
CA LEU A 16 -7.10 0.46 -9.79
C LEU A 16 -7.05 0.96 -11.23
N GLY A 17 -7.51 0.13 -12.17
CA GLY A 17 -7.61 0.47 -13.59
C GLY A 17 -9.04 0.57 -14.10
N GLY A 18 -9.20 1.10 -15.31
CA GLY A 18 -10.48 1.32 -15.97
C GLY A 18 -11.42 2.19 -15.14
N THR A 19 -12.62 1.68 -14.87
CA THR A 19 -13.62 2.33 -13.98
C THR A 19 -13.68 1.67 -12.60
N GLY A 20 -12.62 0.95 -12.22
CA GLY A 20 -12.56 0.20 -10.96
C GLY A 20 -12.68 1.10 -9.73
N THR A 21 -13.39 0.62 -8.72
CA THR A 21 -13.49 1.28 -7.42
C THR A 21 -12.95 0.39 -6.33
N GLY A 22 -12.05 0.92 -5.50
CA GLY A 22 -11.46 0.22 -4.36
C GLY A 22 -11.65 1.03 -3.09
N THR A 23 -12.01 0.35 -2.01
CA THR A 23 -12.25 0.98 -0.71
C THR A 23 -11.44 0.25 0.35
N TYR A 24 -10.64 0.99 1.11
CA TYR A 24 -9.96 0.52 2.29
C TYR A 24 -10.54 1.17 3.54
N LEU A 25 -10.92 0.34 4.51
CA LEU A 25 -11.28 0.75 5.86
C LEU A 25 -10.44 -0.07 6.83
N GLY A 26 -9.61 0.60 7.62
CA GLY A 26 -8.77 -0.04 8.61
C GLY A 26 -8.83 0.70 9.92
N LYS A 27 -8.93 -0.02 11.04
CA LYS A 27 -8.92 0.59 12.37
C LYS A 27 -7.88 -0.07 13.26
N GLY A 28 -6.89 0.69 13.71
CA GLY A 28 -5.99 0.32 14.79
C GLY A 28 -6.59 0.74 16.13
N ALA A 29 -6.97 -0.22 16.97
CA ALA A 29 -7.48 0.04 18.31
C ALA A 29 -6.45 -0.35 19.37
N VAL A 30 -6.19 0.54 20.32
CA VAL A 30 -5.30 0.31 21.47
C VAL A 30 -6.10 0.47 22.75
N ALA A 31 -6.28 -0.65 23.45
CA ALA A 31 -7.06 -0.71 24.68
C ALA A 31 -6.38 0.07 25.81
N ARG A 32 -7.19 0.51 26.78
CA ARG A 32 -6.68 1.11 28.01
C ARG A 32 -5.74 0.13 28.70
N GLY A 33 -4.53 0.58 29.04
CA GLY A 33 -3.51 -0.25 29.69
C GLY A 33 -2.57 -0.98 28.73
N ALA A 34 -2.82 -0.97 27.41
CA ALA A 34 -1.92 -1.55 26.41
C ALA A 34 -0.71 -0.62 26.11
N GLN A 35 0.02 -0.26 27.17
CA GLN A 35 1.21 0.60 27.10
C GLN A 35 2.34 -0.06 26.31
N ALA A 36 3.29 0.74 25.85
CA ALA A 36 4.37 0.36 24.96
C ALA A 36 3.91 -0.34 23.66
N THR A 37 2.67 -0.11 23.21
CA THR A 37 2.21 -0.58 21.91
C THR A 37 2.96 0.16 20.80
N ASP A 38 3.45 -0.58 19.82
CA ASP A 38 4.10 -0.05 18.61
C ASP A 38 3.35 -0.56 17.36
N SER A 39 2.55 0.30 16.73
CA SER A 39 1.72 -0.06 15.57
C SER A 39 1.85 0.92 14.42
N GLU A 40 1.92 0.39 13.19
CA GLU A 40 1.96 1.21 11.98
C GLU A 40 1.00 0.68 10.91
N GLN A 41 0.29 1.59 10.24
CA GLN A 41 -0.49 1.31 9.03
C GLN A 41 -0.01 2.18 7.87
N ASP A 42 0.48 1.58 6.79
CA ASP A 42 0.87 2.25 5.55
C ASP A 42 -0.07 1.83 4.41
N VAL A 43 -0.98 2.72 4.03
CA VAL A 43 -2.01 2.48 3.01
C VAL A 43 -1.73 3.34 1.79
N LYS A 44 -1.53 2.72 0.63
CA LYS A 44 -1.38 3.45 -0.64
C LYS A 44 -2.26 2.88 -1.73
N ALA A 45 -2.84 3.75 -2.54
CA ALA A 45 -3.58 3.37 -3.74
C ALA A 45 -3.02 4.07 -4.98
N MET A 46 -2.86 3.32 -6.07
CA MET A 46 -2.43 3.77 -7.38
C MET A 46 -3.63 3.73 -8.34
N LEU A 47 -4.02 4.90 -8.84
CA LEU A 47 -4.98 5.04 -9.93
C LEU A 47 -4.21 4.91 -11.25
N LEU A 48 -4.54 3.88 -12.04
CA LEU A 48 -3.95 3.64 -13.36
C LEU A 48 -4.66 4.44 -14.46
N ASP A 49 -5.94 4.74 -14.24
CA ASP A 49 -6.80 5.51 -15.12
C ASP A 49 -7.55 6.58 -14.34
N ARG A 50 -7.79 7.74 -14.97
CA ARG A 50 -8.54 8.86 -14.37
C ARG A 50 -10.00 8.52 -14.05
N SER A 51 -10.53 7.45 -14.62
CA SER A 51 -11.88 6.94 -14.36
C SER A 51 -11.96 5.99 -13.17
N ALA A 52 -10.83 5.60 -12.58
CA ALA A 52 -10.80 4.75 -11.40
C ALA A 52 -10.98 5.58 -10.11
N THR A 53 -11.49 4.94 -9.06
CA THR A 53 -11.77 5.60 -7.76
C THR A 53 -11.18 4.82 -6.60
N ALA A 54 -10.40 5.48 -5.75
CA ALA A 54 -9.92 4.91 -4.49
C ALA A 54 -10.48 5.69 -3.31
N ASN A 55 -11.03 4.96 -2.33
CA ASN A 55 -11.43 5.48 -1.04
C ASN A 55 -10.57 4.82 0.03
N ALA A 56 -10.04 5.59 0.97
CA ALA A 56 -9.25 5.03 2.06
C ALA A 56 -9.53 5.78 3.37
N LYS A 57 -9.79 5.00 4.42
CA LYS A 57 -10.03 5.49 5.78
C LYS A 57 -9.26 4.62 6.79
N PRO A 58 -7.96 4.86 6.98
CA PRO A 58 -7.25 4.34 8.13
C PRO A 58 -7.59 5.17 9.37
N GLU A 59 -7.91 4.52 10.48
CA GLU A 59 -8.35 5.14 11.72
C GLU A 59 -7.55 4.60 12.91
N LEU A 60 -7.31 5.45 13.90
CA LEU A 60 -6.70 5.07 15.16
C LEU A 60 -7.64 5.40 16.32
N GLU A 61 -7.81 4.45 17.22
CA GLU A 61 -8.58 4.58 18.45
C GLU A 61 -7.68 4.18 19.62
N ILE A 62 -7.11 5.17 20.31
CA ILE A 62 -6.02 4.94 21.27
C ILE A 62 -6.46 5.40 22.66
N PHE A 63 -6.46 4.47 23.61
CA PHE A 63 -6.78 4.72 25.03
C PHE A 63 -5.60 4.50 25.98
N ALA A 64 -4.37 4.45 25.45
CA ALA A 64 -3.11 4.30 26.19
C ALA A 64 -2.15 5.45 25.82
N ASP A 65 -1.37 5.92 26.80
CA ASP A 65 -0.57 7.14 26.67
C ASP A 65 0.84 6.88 26.15
N ASP A 66 1.51 5.85 26.67
CA ASP A 66 2.87 5.47 26.29
C ASP A 66 2.81 4.52 25.09
N VAL A 67 2.61 5.06 23.89
CA VAL A 67 2.50 4.27 22.66
C VAL A 67 3.21 4.95 21.49
N LYS A 68 3.57 4.14 20.49
CA LYS A 68 4.02 4.61 19.16
C LYS A 68 3.04 4.08 18.13
N CYS A 69 2.07 4.90 17.74
CA CYS A 69 1.06 4.52 16.78
C CYS A 69 1.05 5.50 15.62
N ALA A 70 1.15 4.99 14.39
CA ALA A 70 1.13 5.81 13.19
C ALA A 70 0.22 5.19 12.12
N HIS A 71 -0.39 6.06 11.32
CA HIS A 71 -1.04 5.66 10.08
C HIS A 71 -0.72 6.66 8.98
N GLY A 72 -0.45 6.16 7.79
CA GLY A 72 -0.19 6.93 6.58
C GLY A 72 -1.14 6.49 5.48
N CYS A 73 -1.65 7.47 4.72
CA CYS A 73 -2.52 7.22 3.59
C CYS A 73 -2.11 8.10 2.41
N ALA A 74 -1.88 7.50 1.25
CA ALA A 74 -1.68 8.25 0.01
C ALA A 74 -2.47 7.62 -1.15
N ILE A 75 -3.11 8.45 -1.95
CA ILE A 75 -3.81 8.05 -3.18
C ILE A 75 -3.25 8.93 -4.29
N GLY A 76 -2.82 8.31 -5.39
CA GLY A 76 -2.22 9.05 -6.49
C GLY A 76 -2.15 8.25 -7.78
N GLU A 77 -1.62 8.92 -8.80
CA GLU A 77 -1.30 8.33 -10.10
C GLU A 77 0.19 7.97 -10.16
N LEU A 78 0.61 7.28 -11.23
CA LEU A 78 2.02 7.01 -11.50
C LEU A 78 2.81 8.33 -11.62
N ASP A 79 4.02 8.36 -11.06
CA ASP A 79 4.91 9.51 -11.20
C ASP A 79 5.26 9.76 -12.67
N ALA A 80 4.70 10.83 -13.22
CA ALA A 80 4.87 11.21 -14.61
C ALA A 80 6.34 11.55 -14.94
N GLN A 81 7.12 12.08 -13.99
CA GLN A 81 8.53 12.39 -14.20
C GLN A 81 9.37 11.11 -14.22
N ALA A 82 9.11 10.18 -13.30
CA ALA A 82 9.78 8.87 -13.31
C ALA A 82 9.44 8.09 -14.59
N LEU A 83 8.17 8.11 -15.01
CA LEU A 83 7.72 7.48 -16.24
C LEU A 83 8.39 8.10 -17.48
N PHE A 84 8.42 9.44 -17.56
CA PHE A 84 9.12 10.16 -18.63
C PHE A 84 10.61 9.84 -18.64
N TYR A 85 11.26 9.79 -17.47
CA TYR A 85 12.67 9.48 -17.35
C TYR A 85 12.99 8.09 -17.93
N LEU A 86 12.23 7.06 -17.56
CA LEU A 86 12.42 5.70 -18.08
C LEU A 86 12.23 5.65 -19.60
N GLN A 87 11.18 6.28 -20.12
CA GLN A 87 10.92 6.34 -21.56
C GLN A 87 12.02 7.10 -22.32
N SER A 88 12.56 8.18 -21.75
CA SER A 88 13.67 8.94 -22.34
C SER A 88 14.96 8.13 -22.51
N ARG A 89 15.10 7.03 -21.75
CA ARG A 89 16.19 6.07 -21.85
C ARG A 89 15.93 4.94 -22.85
N GLY A 90 14.88 5.03 -23.66
CA GLY A 90 14.54 4.07 -24.69
C GLY A 90 13.63 2.93 -24.22
N MET A 91 13.12 3.00 -22.98
CA MET A 91 12.21 1.97 -22.47
C MET A 91 10.81 2.11 -23.11
N PRO A 92 10.23 1.02 -23.63
CA PRO A 92 8.86 1.04 -24.12
C PRO A 92 7.88 1.49 -23.02
N PRO A 93 6.83 2.28 -23.36
CA PRO A 93 5.90 2.80 -22.35
C PRO A 93 5.28 1.74 -21.43
N ALA A 94 4.92 0.58 -21.97
CA ALA A 94 4.35 -0.53 -21.20
C ALA A 94 5.36 -1.10 -20.17
N GLU A 95 6.63 -1.24 -20.58
CA GLU A 95 7.69 -1.74 -19.70
C GLU A 95 8.04 -0.72 -18.60
N ALA A 96 8.06 0.57 -18.95
CA ALA A 96 8.29 1.64 -17.98
C ALA A 96 7.20 1.69 -16.90
N LYS A 97 5.92 1.60 -17.30
CA LYS A 97 4.80 1.50 -16.35
C LYS A 97 4.92 0.25 -15.47
N LYS A 98 5.25 -0.91 -16.07
CA LYS A 98 5.41 -2.17 -15.35
C LYS A 98 6.46 -2.08 -14.25
N ILE A 99 7.62 -1.48 -14.51
CA ILE A 99 8.68 -1.31 -13.50
C ILE A 99 8.23 -0.40 -12.35
N LEU A 100 7.54 0.70 -12.65
CA LEU A 100 7.03 1.58 -11.59
C LEU A 100 5.96 0.90 -10.72
N LEU A 101 5.11 0.07 -11.32
CA LEU A 101 4.12 -0.71 -10.58
C LEU A 101 4.75 -1.86 -9.79
N GLN A 102 5.80 -2.49 -10.34
CA GLN A 102 6.63 -3.45 -9.61
C GLN A 102 7.24 -2.81 -8.36
N ALA A 103 7.81 -1.61 -8.49
CA ALA A 103 8.35 -0.86 -7.38
C ALA A 103 7.26 -0.46 -6.36
N PHE A 104 6.04 -0.16 -6.81
CA PHE A 104 4.93 0.21 -5.93
C PHE A 104 4.47 -0.95 -5.02
N VAL A 105 4.43 -2.18 -5.54
CA VAL A 105 4.04 -3.37 -4.75
C VAL A 105 5.22 -4.09 -4.10
N ALA A 106 6.45 -3.67 -4.38
CA ALA A 106 7.63 -4.22 -3.74
C ALA A 106 7.54 -4.08 -2.21
N GLY A 107 7.98 -5.12 -1.50
CA GLY A 107 8.01 -5.15 -0.04
C GLY A 107 6.68 -5.49 0.65
N VAL A 108 5.55 -5.50 -0.07
CA VAL A 108 4.23 -5.83 0.52
C VAL A 108 4.19 -7.24 1.10
N PHE A 109 4.93 -8.16 0.49
CA PHE A 109 4.96 -9.57 0.89
C PHE A 109 6.19 -9.95 1.72
N ASP A 110 7.00 -8.96 2.13
CA ASP A 110 8.19 -9.24 2.93
C ASP A 110 7.81 -9.94 4.25
N GLY A 111 8.50 -11.06 4.54
CA GLY A 111 8.23 -11.89 5.72
C GLY A 111 7.05 -12.87 5.57
N ALA A 112 6.34 -12.88 4.44
CA ALA A 112 5.38 -13.94 4.13
C ALA A 112 6.10 -15.24 3.75
N GLU A 113 5.55 -16.40 4.15
CA GLU A 113 6.10 -17.72 3.83
C GLU A 113 6.23 -17.94 2.31
N ASP A 114 5.24 -17.45 1.56
CA ASP A 114 5.13 -17.56 0.09
C ASP A 114 5.49 -16.25 -0.65
N ALA A 115 6.33 -15.38 -0.06
CA ALA A 115 6.56 -14.03 -0.55
C ALA A 115 6.86 -13.94 -2.06
N ALA A 116 7.74 -14.81 -2.58
CA ALA A 116 8.11 -14.83 -3.99
C ALA A 116 6.92 -15.17 -4.91
N ARG A 117 6.11 -16.16 -4.52
CA ARG A 117 4.91 -16.58 -5.28
C ARG A 117 3.85 -15.50 -5.27
N LEU A 118 3.61 -14.86 -4.12
CA LEU A 118 2.65 -13.77 -3.99
C LEU A 118 3.07 -12.56 -4.83
N GLN A 119 4.36 -12.22 -4.83
CA GLN A 119 4.92 -11.17 -5.67
C GLN A 119 4.69 -11.48 -7.15
N GLU A 120 5.04 -12.69 -7.61
CA GLU A 120 4.82 -13.10 -9.00
C GLU A 120 3.35 -12.96 -9.42
N LEU A 121 2.42 -13.47 -8.60
CA LEU A 121 0.98 -13.38 -8.86
C LEU A 121 0.48 -11.94 -8.92
N ALA A 122 0.94 -11.09 -8.00
CA ALA A 122 0.58 -9.67 -7.98
C ALA A 122 1.07 -8.96 -9.25
N LEU A 123 2.29 -9.24 -9.70
CA LEU A 123 2.86 -8.66 -10.91
C LEU A 123 2.18 -9.15 -12.18
N ALA A 124 1.80 -10.43 -12.23
CA ALA A 124 1.02 -10.97 -13.35
C ALA A 124 -0.33 -10.25 -13.46
N LYS A 125 -1.03 -10.07 -12.33
CA LYS A 125 -2.33 -9.39 -12.29
C LYS A 125 -2.24 -7.91 -12.62
N LEU A 126 -1.21 -7.21 -12.14
CA LEU A 126 -0.98 -5.81 -12.52
C LEU A 126 -0.61 -5.68 -14.00
N GLY A 127 0.11 -6.64 -14.56
CA GLY A 127 0.44 -6.66 -15.99
C GLY A 127 -0.80 -6.77 -16.89
N GLU A 128 -1.89 -7.40 -16.42
CA GLU A 128 -3.18 -7.45 -17.14
C GLU A 128 -3.88 -6.08 -17.18
N LEU A 129 -3.48 -5.12 -16.34
CA LEU A 129 -4.12 -3.80 -16.21
C LEU A 129 -3.39 -2.67 -16.96
N VAL A 130 -2.25 -2.95 -17.60
CA VAL A 130 -1.30 -1.92 -18.11
C VAL A 130 -1.08 -2.03 -19.61
#